data_AF-A0AAD3D8B9-F1
#
_entry.id   AF-A0AAD3D8B9-F1
#
_cell.length_a   1.000
_cell.length_b   1.000
_cell.length_c   1.000
_cell.angle_alpha   90.00
_cell.angle_beta   90.00
_cell.angle_gamma   90.00
#
_symmetry.space_group_name_H-M   'P 1'
#
loop_
_entity.id
_entity.type
_entity.pdbx_description
1 polymer ?
#
loop_
_entity_poly.entity_id
_entity_poly.type
_entity_poly.pdbx_seq_one_letter_code
_entity_poly.pdbx_strand_id
1 'polypeptide(L)'
;MTDSADSGSGKEGATIDIARPQDNVETTPIEEQCEEVDMNSAKMDPLEWTVRKVVSIPKQYYFETGNYDVSFRTKVWHRSIQLAGKSVKGAEAVGGFFAGLLGLTNSRYDDVLAYMSQEEIDAAREKARLEREKRRELDRERELQEKQNIQVV
;
A
#
# COMPACT_ATOMS: atom_id res chain seq x y z
N MET A 1 41.02 -9.91 70.83
CA MET A 1 40.70 -8.96 69.75
C MET A 1 40.52 -9.81 68.49
N THR A 2 39.38 -10.49 68.41
CA THR A 2 38.16 -10.14 67.66
C THR A 2 38.20 -10.72 66.25
N ASP A 3 37.51 -11.86 66.14
CA ASP A 3 37.04 -12.51 64.92
C ASP A 3 36.25 -11.55 64.03
N SER A 4 36.32 -11.75 62.72
CA SER A 4 35.25 -11.37 61.80
C SER A 4 35.29 -12.28 60.58
N ALA A 5 34.34 -13.21 60.57
CA ALA A 5 34.02 -14.10 59.46
C ALA A 5 33.23 -13.34 58.39
N ASP A 6 33.63 -13.52 57.13
CA ASP A 6 33.01 -12.96 55.95
C ASP A 6 31.87 -13.88 55.47
N SER A 7 30.63 -13.38 55.51
CA SER A 7 29.41 -14.10 55.17
C SER A 7 28.96 -13.74 53.75
N GLY A 8 29.28 -14.60 52.78
CA GLY A 8 28.75 -14.54 51.41
C GLY A 8 27.26 -14.91 51.38
N SER A 9 26.41 -13.91 51.17
CA SER A 9 24.97 -14.07 50.93
C SER A 9 24.72 -14.37 49.44
N GLY A 10 24.55 -15.65 49.12
CA GLY A 10 24.01 -16.09 47.83
C GLY A 10 22.50 -15.83 47.78
N LYS A 11 22.07 -14.90 46.93
CA LYS A 11 20.65 -14.72 46.59
C LYS A 11 20.34 -15.57 45.36
N GLU A 12 19.68 -16.69 45.60
CA GLU A 12 19.07 -17.52 44.57
C GLU A 12 17.96 -16.70 43.88
N GLY A 13 18.14 -16.45 42.58
CA GLY A 13 17.15 -15.79 41.75
C GLY A 13 16.00 -16.74 41.45
N ALA A 14 14.81 -16.42 41.95
CA ALA A 14 13.57 -17.11 41.60
C ALA A 14 13.25 -16.87 40.11
N THR A 15 13.42 -17.92 39.30
CA THR A 15 12.97 -17.95 37.90
C THR A 15 11.45 -18.07 37.90
N ILE A 16 10.76 -16.98 37.57
CA ILE A 16 9.31 -16.98 37.34
C ILE A 16 9.09 -17.53 35.93
N ASP A 17 8.75 -18.81 35.83
CA ASP A 17 8.23 -19.40 34.59
C ASP A 17 6.85 -18.81 34.30
N ILE A 18 6.83 -17.73 33.52
CA ILE A 18 5.60 -17.15 32.98
C ILE A 18 5.10 -18.11 31.90
N ALA A 19 4.22 -19.03 32.30
CA ALA A 19 3.48 -19.89 31.40
C ALA A 19 2.76 -19.03 30.35
N ARG A 20 3.19 -19.14 29.10
CA ARG A 20 2.56 -18.51 27.93
C ARG A 20 1.15 -19.11 27.79
N PRO A 21 0.06 -18.34 27.98
CA PRO A 21 -1.27 -18.86 27.72
C PRO A 21 -1.33 -19.28 26.24
N GLN A 22 -1.76 -20.51 26.00
CA GLN A 22 -2.08 -20.96 24.65
C GLN A 22 -3.40 -20.31 24.27
N ASP A 23 -3.29 -19.24 23.47
CA ASP A 23 -4.43 -18.49 22.97
C ASP A 23 -5.33 -19.42 22.14
N ASN A 24 -6.59 -19.52 22.57
CA ASN A 24 -7.69 -19.99 21.73
C ASN A 24 -7.62 -19.22 20.40
N VAL A 25 -7.57 -19.95 19.29
CA VAL A 25 -7.74 -19.37 17.95
C VAL A 25 -9.20 -18.98 17.80
N GLU A 26 -9.57 -17.88 18.45
CA GLU A 26 -10.80 -17.16 18.18
C GLU A 26 -10.63 -16.60 16.78
N THR A 27 -11.36 -17.17 15.82
CA THR A 27 -11.30 -16.83 14.41
C THR A 27 -11.81 -15.40 14.24
N THR A 28 -10.94 -14.42 14.48
CA THR A 28 -11.28 -13.00 14.33
C THR A 28 -11.80 -12.78 12.91
N PRO A 29 -12.97 -12.10 12.76
CA PRO A 29 -13.57 -11.84 11.45
C PRO A 29 -12.54 -11.20 10.50
N ILE A 30 -12.60 -11.56 9.22
CA ILE A 30 -11.60 -11.17 8.21
C ILE A 30 -11.46 -9.64 8.08
N GLU A 31 -12.54 -8.92 8.38
CA GLU A 31 -12.59 -7.46 8.39
C GLU A 31 -11.77 -6.82 9.51
N GLU A 32 -11.50 -7.56 10.58
CA GLU A 32 -10.67 -7.11 11.70
C GLU A 32 -9.19 -7.49 11.51
N GLN A 33 -8.90 -8.32 10.50
CA GLN A 33 -7.54 -8.70 10.14
C GLN A 33 -6.91 -7.65 9.22
N CYS A 34 -5.65 -7.32 9.49
CA CYS A 34 -4.85 -6.43 8.67
C CYS A 34 -3.98 -7.21 7.68
N GLU A 35 -3.71 -6.62 6.52
CA GLU A 35 -2.77 -7.18 5.55
C GLU A 35 -1.37 -7.18 6.14
N GLU A 36 -0.73 -8.34 6.17
CA GLU A 36 0.66 -8.46 6.62
C GLU A 36 1.58 -8.13 5.45
N VAL A 37 2.46 -7.16 5.66
CA VAL A 37 3.39 -6.70 4.62
C VAL A 37 4.81 -6.88 5.10
N ASP A 38 5.65 -7.44 4.24
CA ASP A 38 7.10 -7.52 4.48
C ASP A 38 7.73 -6.12 4.43
N MET A 39 7.97 -5.56 5.61
CA MET A 39 8.59 -4.25 5.80
C MET A 39 10.08 -4.21 5.43
N ASN A 40 10.69 -5.36 5.14
CA ASN A 40 12.09 -5.48 4.72
C ASN A 40 12.23 -5.72 3.21
N SER A 41 11.13 -5.68 2.46
CA SER A 41 11.16 -5.82 1.00
C SER A 41 11.98 -4.70 0.37
N ALA A 42 13.05 -5.06 -0.33
CA ALA A 42 13.92 -4.11 -1.03
C ALA A 42 13.21 -3.35 -2.16
N LYS A 43 12.02 -3.79 -2.58
CA LYS A 43 11.21 -3.17 -3.64
C LYS A 43 10.15 -2.19 -3.12
N MET A 44 10.02 -2.01 -1.81
CA MET A 44 9.00 -1.13 -1.24
C MET A 44 9.40 0.34 -1.43
N ASP A 45 8.47 1.16 -1.92
CA ASP A 45 8.66 2.61 -2.00
C ASP A 45 8.82 3.18 -0.58
N PRO A 46 9.80 4.07 -0.30
CA PRO A 46 9.91 4.75 0.98
C PRO A 46 8.61 5.41 1.47
N LEU A 47 7.80 5.96 0.56
CA LEU A 47 6.52 6.54 0.93
C LEU A 47 5.53 5.46 1.37
N GLU A 48 5.42 4.37 0.60
CA GLU A 48 4.60 3.22 0.99
C GLU A 48 5.04 2.65 2.34
N TRP A 49 6.35 2.51 2.56
CA TRP A 49 6.93 2.05 3.81
C TRP A 49 6.55 2.93 5.00
N THR A 50 6.66 4.25 4.86
CA THR A 50 6.28 5.19 5.94
C THR A 50 4.79 5.13 6.25
N VAL A 51 3.94 5.04 5.22
CA VAL A 51 2.49 4.93 5.39
C VAL A 51 2.14 3.61 6.08
N ARG A 52 2.73 2.48 5.66
CA ARG A 52 2.47 1.15 6.24
C ARG A 52 2.91 1.04 7.70
N LYS A 53 3.89 1.84 8.15
CA LYS A 53 4.26 1.92 9.58
C LYS A 53 3.20 2.58 10.46
N VAL A 54 2.40 3.49 9.89
CA VAL A 54 1.46 4.33 10.63
C VAL A 54 0.01 3.87 10.44
N VAL A 55 -0.31 3.37 9.26
CA VAL A 55 -1.67 3.02 8.84
C VAL A 55 -1.74 1.52 8.57
N SER A 56 -2.51 0.81 9.40
CA SER A 56 -2.84 -0.59 9.19
C SER A 56 -3.93 -0.73 8.13
N ILE A 57 -3.62 -1.42 7.03
CA ILE A 57 -4.56 -1.63 5.93
C ILE A 57 -5.36 -2.91 6.21
N PRO A 58 -6.71 -2.85 6.22
CA PRO A 58 -7.54 -4.04 6.41
C PRO A 58 -7.39 -4.99 5.22
N LYS A 59 -7.42 -6.31 5.45
CA LYS A 59 -7.41 -7.30 4.36
C LYS A 59 -8.64 -7.16 3.47
N GLN A 60 -9.79 -6.92 4.09
CA GLN A 60 -11.03 -6.71 3.36
C GLN A 60 -11.95 -5.74 4.08
N TYR A 61 -12.68 -4.94 3.30
CA TYR A 61 -13.59 -3.96 3.90
C TYR A 61 -14.93 -4.60 4.30
N TYR A 62 -15.46 -4.25 5.48
CA TYR A 62 -16.79 -4.70 5.93
C TYR A 62 -17.93 -4.49 4.92
N PHE A 63 -17.86 -3.43 4.11
CA PHE A 63 -18.87 -3.14 3.09
C PHE A 63 -18.68 -3.96 1.80
N GLU A 64 -17.55 -4.65 1.63
CA GLU A 64 -17.31 -5.59 0.53
C GLU A 64 -17.74 -7.00 0.89
N THR A 65 -17.53 -7.41 2.14
CA THR A 65 -17.96 -8.73 2.64
C THR A 65 -19.45 -8.76 2.99
N GLY A 66 -20.08 -7.60 3.17
CA GLY A 66 -21.47 -7.49 3.62
C GLY A 66 -21.66 -7.81 5.11
N ASN A 67 -20.56 -8.01 5.86
CA ASN A 67 -20.61 -8.23 7.29
C ASN A 67 -20.69 -6.89 8.04
N TYR A 68 -21.89 -6.54 8.52
CA TYR A 68 -22.11 -5.34 9.31
C TYR A 68 -21.98 -5.58 10.82
N ASP A 69 -21.71 -6.81 11.26
CA ASP A 69 -21.50 -7.17 12.66
C ASP A 69 -20.02 -6.99 13.06
N VAL A 70 -19.50 -5.81 12.78
CA VAL A 70 -18.15 -5.39 13.16
C VAL A 70 -18.22 -4.17 14.07
N SER A 71 -17.18 -3.98 14.89
CA SER A 71 -17.14 -2.85 15.81
C SER A 71 -17.31 -1.50 15.10
N PHE A 72 -17.96 -0.54 15.77
CA PHE A 72 -18.15 0.81 15.20
C PHE A 72 -16.80 1.46 14.84
N ARG A 73 -15.75 1.20 15.62
CA ARG A 73 -14.39 1.69 15.35
C ARG A 73 -13.86 1.15 14.03
N THR A 74 -14.04 -0.15 13.76
CA THR A 74 -13.65 -0.79 12.49
C THR A 74 -14.39 -0.15 11.31
N LYS A 75 -15.68 0.12 11.44
CA LYS A 75 -16.46 0.78 10.39
C LYS A 75 -15.94 2.18 10.06
N VAL A 76 -15.65 2.99 11.09
CA VAL A 76 -15.10 4.34 10.91
C VAL A 76 -13.73 4.26 10.24
N TRP A 77 -12.86 3.35 10.70
CA TRP A 77 -11.53 3.15 10.15
C TRP A 77 -11.57 2.78 8.65
N HIS A 78 -12.42 1.84 8.29
CA HIS A 78 -12.61 1.39 6.91
C HIS A 78 -13.07 2.55 6.00
N ARG A 79 -13.98 3.38 6.50
CA ARG A 79 -14.44 4.56 5.76
C ARG A 79 -13.37 5.64 5.65
N SER A 80 -12.56 5.86 6.69
CA SER A 80 -11.46 6.82 6.62
C SER A 80 -10.37 6.41 5.64
N ILE A 81 -9.97 5.13 5.61
CA ILE A 81 -8.99 4.64 4.62
C ILE A 81 -9.56 4.75 3.20
N GLN A 82 -10.81 4.32 3.00
CA GLN A 82 -11.46 4.41 1.69
C GLN A 82 -11.52 5.86 1.20
N LEU A 83 -11.83 6.81 2.09
CA LEU A 83 -11.85 8.23 1.75
C LEU A 83 -10.44 8.73 1.42
N ALA A 84 -9.43 8.39 2.23
CA ALA A 84 -8.04 8.77 2.00
C ALA A 84 -7.55 8.25 0.63
N GLY A 85 -7.82 7.00 0.28
CA GLY A 85 -7.45 6.44 -1.02
C GLY A 85 -8.13 7.15 -2.19
N LYS A 86 -9.39 7.58 -2.04
CA LYS A 86 -10.08 8.42 -3.04
C LYS A 86 -9.50 9.82 -3.11
N SER A 87 -9.14 10.41 -1.97
CA SER A 87 -8.52 11.72 -1.90
C SER A 87 -7.14 11.76 -2.53
N VAL A 88 -6.33 10.70 -2.41
CA VAL A 88 -5.03 10.60 -3.11
C VAL A 88 -5.23 10.61 -4.63
N LYS A 89 -6.15 9.79 -5.15
CA LYS A 89 -6.50 9.81 -6.58
C LYS A 89 -7.04 11.17 -7.03
N GLY A 90 -7.81 11.84 -6.17
CA GLY A 90 -8.27 13.21 -6.40
C GLY A 90 -7.13 14.22 -6.40
N ALA A 91 -6.18 14.10 -5.47
CA ALA A 91 -5.01 14.96 -5.36
C ALA A 91 -4.05 14.76 -6.54
N GLU A 92 -3.96 13.56 -7.12
CA GLU A 92 -3.24 13.34 -8.38
C GLU A 92 -3.89 14.12 -9.53
N ALA A 93 -5.22 14.07 -9.65
CA ALA A 93 -5.95 14.80 -10.68
C ALA A 93 -5.85 16.33 -10.49
N VAL A 94 -5.97 16.79 -9.24
CA VAL A 94 -5.85 18.20 -8.87
C VAL A 94 -4.41 18.69 -9.00
N GLY A 95 -3.42 17.86 -8.66
CA GLY A 95 -2.00 18.12 -8.84
C GLY A 95 -1.64 18.26 -10.31
N GLY A 96 -2.19 17.42 -11.19
CA GLY A 96 -2.07 17.58 -12.64
C GLY A 96 -2.66 18.91 -13.15
N PHE A 97 -3.81 19.32 -12.60
CA PHE A 97 -4.44 20.60 -12.92
C PHE A 97 -3.61 21.80 -12.45
N PHE A 98 -3.15 21.81 -11.19
CA PHE A 98 -2.32 22.89 -10.66
C PHE A 98 -0.92 22.92 -11.27
N ALA A 99 -0.33 21.78 -11.61
CA ALA A 99 0.93 21.72 -12.33
C ALA A 99 0.82 22.34 -13.73
N GLY A 100 -0.30 22.09 -14.42
CA GLY A 100 -0.63 22.74 -15.70
C GLY A 100 -0.97 24.23 -15.56
N LEU A 101 -1.69 24.62 -14.50
CA LEU A 101 -2.09 26.01 -14.25
C LEU A 101 -0.93 26.91 -13.80
N LEU A 102 -0.03 26.39 -12.95
CA LEU A 102 1.14 27.13 -12.45
C LEU A 102 2.33 27.09 -13.41
N GLY A 103 2.20 26.44 -14.58
CA GLY A 103 3.29 26.31 -15.54
C GLY A 103 4.52 25.59 -14.97
N LEU A 104 4.35 24.82 -13.88
CA LEU A 104 5.37 23.91 -13.34
C LEU A 104 5.57 22.69 -14.24
N THR A 105 4.68 22.51 -15.22
CA THR A 105 4.90 21.68 -16.40
C THR A 105 5.69 22.39 -17.52
N ASN A 106 6.35 23.54 -17.26
CA ASN A 106 7.59 23.90 -17.97
C ASN A 106 8.64 22.85 -17.59
N SER A 107 8.43 21.64 -18.09
CA SER A 107 9.37 20.56 -17.91
C SER A 107 10.67 20.97 -18.62
N ARG A 108 11.80 20.41 -18.22
CA ARG A 108 13.07 20.59 -18.94
C ARG A 108 13.01 20.21 -20.43
N TYR A 109 11.88 19.67 -20.89
CA TYR A 109 11.60 19.35 -22.28
C TYR A 109 10.91 20.47 -23.06
N ASP A 110 10.45 21.57 -22.44
CA ASP A 110 9.88 22.71 -23.18
C ASP A 110 10.93 23.39 -24.08
N ASP A 111 12.19 23.42 -23.62
CA ASP A 111 13.31 23.84 -24.47
C ASP A 111 13.47 22.91 -25.68
N VAL A 112 13.29 21.60 -25.51
CA VAL A 112 13.39 20.62 -26.61
C VAL A 112 12.20 20.76 -27.56
N LEU A 113 11.00 20.97 -27.02
CA LEU A 113 9.77 21.17 -27.81
C LEU A 113 9.81 22.49 -28.60
N ALA A 114 10.52 23.51 -28.12
CA ALA A 114 10.71 24.77 -28.84
C ALA A 114 11.59 24.62 -30.11
N TYR A 115 12.45 23.61 -30.18
CA TYR A 115 13.27 23.31 -31.36
C TYR A 115 12.68 22.21 -32.25
N MET A 116 11.64 21.50 -31.81
CA MET A 116 10.96 20.53 -32.67
C MET A 116 10.09 21.25 -33.71
N SER A 117 10.19 20.81 -34.96
CA SER A 117 9.29 21.26 -36.01
C SER A 117 7.86 20.74 -35.77
N GLN A 118 6.87 21.44 -36.29
CA GLN A 118 5.47 21.07 -36.11
C GLN A 118 5.16 19.65 -36.64
N GLU A 119 5.80 19.25 -37.74
CA GLU A 119 5.66 17.90 -38.32
C GLU A 119 6.19 16.80 -37.39
N GLU A 120 7.30 17.05 -36.68
CA GLU A 120 7.88 16.07 -35.74
C GLU A 120 7.03 15.93 -34.48
N ILE A 121 6.39 17.01 -34.03
CA ILE A 121 5.45 16.98 -32.90
C ILE A 121 4.22 16.15 -33.26
N ASP A 122 3.67 16.35 -34.46
CA ASP A 122 2.50 15.60 -34.90
C ASP A 122 2.82 14.12 -35.15
N ALA A 123 3.98 13.81 -35.71
CA ALA A 123 4.47 12.43 -35.85
C ALA A 123 4.69 11.76 -34.48
N ALA A 124 5.24 12.49 -33.50
CA ALA A 124 5.42 11.98 -32.14
C ALA A 124 4.09 11.72 -31.44
N ARG A 125 3.09 12.60 -31.62
CA ARG A 125 1.73 12.41 -31.10
C ARG A 125 1.04 11.22 -31.73
N GLU A 126 1.18 11.04 -33.03
CA GLU A 126 0.61 9.88 -33.74
C GLU A 126 1.25 8.58 -33.25
N LYS A 127 2.58 8.55 -33.11
CA LYS A 127 3.31 7.40 -32.56
C LYS A 127 2.87 7.07 -31.13
N ALA A 128 2.74 8.09 -30.27
CA ALA A 128 2.27 7.91 -28.89
C ALA A 128 0.82 7.39 -28.83
N ARG A 129 -0.04 7.82 -29.77
CA ARG A 129 -1.42 7.32 -29.89
C ARG A 129 -1.42 5.84 -30.29
N LEU A 130 -0.64 5.47 -31.30
CA LEU A 130 -0.52 4.10 -31.77
C LEU A 130 0.02 3.15 -30.68
N GLU A 131 1.02 3.58 -29.91
CA GLU A 131 1.54 2.78 -28.80
C GLU A 131 0.50 2.58 -27.67
N ARG A 132 -0.31 3.61 -27.37
CA ARG A 132 -1.41 3.49 -26.41
C ARG A 132 -2.49 2.53 -26.88
N GLU A 133 -2.86 2.58 -28.16
CA GLU A 133 -3.83 1.65 -28.75
C GLU A 133 -3.31 0.22 -28.70
N LYS A 134 -2.05 0.01 -29.08
CA LYS A 134 -1.41 -1.31 -29.03
C LYS A 134 -1.36 -1.90 -27.62
N ARG A 135 -1.09 -1.07 -26.60
CA ARG A 135 -1.17 -1.51 -25.19
C ARG A 135 -2.58 -1.94 -24.80
N ARG A 136 -3.60 -1.15 -25.18
CA ARG A 136 -5.02 -1.48 -24.90
C ARG A 136 -5.50 -2.73 -25.63
N GLU A 137 -4.92 -3.06 -26.78
CA GLU A 137 -5.22 -4.30 -27.50
C GLU A 137 -4.58 -5.50 -26.79
N LEU A 138 -3.30 -5.40 -26.42
CA LEU A 138 -2.61 -6.44 -25.66
C LEU A 138 -3.30 -6.74 -24.32
N ASP A 139 -3.76 -5.72 -23.61
CA ASP A 139 -4.51 -5.90 -22.36
C ASP A 139 -5.84 -6.62 -22.60
N ARG A 140 -6.56 -6.29 -23.69
CA ARG A 140 -7.80 -6.99 -24.09
C ARG A 140 -7.54 -8.45 -24.49
N GLU A 141 -6.44 -8.72 -25.19
CA GLU A 141 -6.05 -10.09 -25.54
C GLU A 141 -5.71 -10.93 -24.30
N ARG A 142 -5.00 -10.35 -23.32
CA ARG A 142 -4.72 -11.00 -22.04
C ARG A 142 -6.00 -11.33 -21.27
N GLU A 143 -6.94 -10.40 -21.18
CA GLU A 143 -8.24 -10.64 -20.52
C GLU A 143 -9.04 -11.76 -21.22
N LEU A 144 -9.01 -11.82 -22.55
CA LEU A 144 -9.68 -12.89 -23.31
C LEU A 144 -9.00 -14.24 -23.08
N GLN A 145 -7.67 -14.27 -23.06
CA GLN A 145 -6.89 -15.47 -22.81
C GLN A 145 -7.12 -15.99 -21.39
N GLU A 146 -7.17 -15.12 -20.38
CA GLU A 146 -7.52 -15.49 -19.00
C GLU A 146 -8.93 -16.08 -18.90
N LYS A 147 -9.93 -15.46 -19.56
CA LYS A 147 -11.30 -15.99 -19.58
C LYS A 147 -11.41 -17.34 -20.27
N GLN A 148 -10.68 -17.56 -21.37
CA GLN A 148 -10.64 -18.86 -22.05
C GLN A 148 -9.97 -19.93 -21.18
N ASN A 149 -8.89 -19.58 -20.47
CA ASN A 149 -8.18 -20.52 -19.60
C ASN A 149 -9.04 -20.95 -18.39
N ILE A 150 -9.89 -20.06 -17.87
CA ILE A 150 -10.83 -20.35 -16.77
C ILE A 150 -11.98 -21.26 -17.23
N GLN A 151 -12.37 -21.22 -18.51
CA GLN A 151 -13.49 -22.02 -19.03
C GLN A 151 -13.11 -23.47 -19.39
N VAL A 152 -11.82 -23.78 -19.48
CA VAL A 152 -11.28 -25.11 -19.85
C VAL A 152 -10.92 -25.96 -18.61
N VAL A 153 -10.94 -25.37 -17.42
CA VAL A 153 -10.74 -26.04 -16.12
C VAL A 153 -12.09 -26.35 -15.47
#